data_AF-A0A7Y2L2X5-F1
#
_entry.id   AF-A0A7Y2L2X5-F1
#
_cell.length_a   1.000
_cell.length_b   1.000
_cell.length_c   1.000
_cell.angle_alpha   90.00
_cell.angle_beta   90.00
_cell.angle_gamma   90.00
#
_symmetry.space_group_name_H-M   'P 1'
#
loop_
_entity.id
_entity.type
_entity.pdbx_description
1 polymer ?
#
loop_
_entity_poly.entity_id
_entity_poly.type
_entity_poly.pdbx_seq_one_letter_code
_entity_poly.pdbx_strand_id
1 'polypeptide(L)' 'MPKDFYFLLLPGFSSLGFISAIEPLRVANRFRGELYRWHVLSSDGGAVPASNGMSVNA' A
#
# COMPACT_ATOMS: atom_id res chain seq x y z
N MET A 1 -9.49 4.11 -17.67
CA MET A 1 -9.47 4.64 -16.28
C MET A 1 -8.66 3.67 -15.44
N PRO A 2 -7.73 4.14 -14.60
CA PRO A 2 -6.98 3.27 -13.70
C PRO A 2 -7.91 2.57 -12.71
N LYS A 3 -7.55 1.36 -12.30
CA LYS A 3 -8.27 0.60 -11.26
C LYS A 3 -7.71 0.91 -9.88
N ASP A 4 -8.58 1.29 -8.95
CA ASP A 4 -8.20 1.59 -7.57
C ASP A 4 -8.10 0.32 -6.70
N PHE A 5 -7.09 0.30 -5.84
CA PHE A 5 -6.89 -0.67 -4.76
C PHE A 5 -6.78 0.07 -3.43
N TYR A 6 -7.40 -0.47 -2.38
CA TYR A 6 -7.38 0.12 -1.04
C TYR A 6 -6.70 -0.85 -0.08
N PHE A 7 -5.65 -0.38 0.60
CA PHE A 7 -4.91 -1.14 1.60
C PHE A 7 -5.18 -0.53 2.97
N LEU A 8 -6.07 -1.17 3.75
CA LEU A 8 -6.25 -0.83 5.15
C LEU A 8 -5.11 -1.47 5.96
N LEU A 9 -4.23 -0.63 6.50
CA LEU A 9 -3.18 -1.06 7.39
C LEU A 9 -3.72 -1.20 8.81
N LEU A 10 -3.43 -2.35 9.44
CA LEU A 10 -3.72 -2.61 10.83
C LEU A 10 -2.41 -2.71 11.61
N PRO A 11 -2.40 -2.38 12.91
CA PRO A 11 -1.20 -2.50 13.73
C PRO A 11 -0.55 -3.89 13.62
N GLY A 12 0.76 -3.92 13.38
CA GLY A 12 1.51 -5.16 13.20
C GLY A 12 1.43 -5.77 11.80
N PHE A 13 0.93 -5.04 10.79
CA PHE A 13 0.97 -5.50 9.41
C PHE A 13 2.41 -5.83 8.95
N SER A 14 2.52 -6.76 8.00
CA SER A 14 3.82 -7.12 7.42
C SER A 14 4.26 -6.08 6.40
N SER A 15 5.37 -5.37 6.67
CA SER A 15 6.02 -4.47 5.71
C SER A 15 6.33 -5.17 4.39
N LEU A 16 6.83 -6.42 4.45
CA LEU A 16 7.13 -7.20 3.26
C LEU A 16 5.85 -7.54 2.48
N GLY A 17 4.80 -7.98 3.17
CA GLY A 17 3.51 -8.30 2.54
C GLY A 17 2.88 -7.09 1.85
N PHE A 18 2.93 -5.93 2.50
CA PHE A 18 2.43 -4.67 1.93
C PHE A 18 3.22 -4.26 0.67
N ILE A 19 4.55 -4.31 0.72
CA ILE A 19 5.40 -4.00 -0.45
C ILE A 19 5.17 -5.00 -1.58
N SER A 20 5.08 -6.30 -1.28
CA SER A 20 4.81 -7.35 -2.27
C SER A 20 3.45 -7.17 -2.96
N ALA A 21 2.47 -6.55 -2.32
CA ALA A 21 1.18 -6.25 -2.94
C ALA A 21 1.23 -5.02 -3.88
N ILE A 22 2.01 -3.99 -3.53
CA ILE A 22 2.15 -2.76 -4.32
C ILE A 22 3.08 -2.96 -5.53
N GLU A 23 4.16 -3.71 -5.35
CA GLU A 23 5.24 -3.78 -6.33
C GLU A 23 4.79 -4.24 -7.74
N PRO A 24 3.92 -5.26 -7.88
CA PRO A 24 3.38 -5.63 -9.19
C PRO A 24 2.56 -4.51 -9.85
N LEU A 25 1.77 -3.76 -9.07
CA LEU A 25 0.96 -2.64 -9.58
C LEU A 25 1.88 -1.52 -10.10
N ARG A 26 2.94 -1.20 -9.32
CA ARG A 26 3.96 -0.21 -9.68
C ARG A 26 4.70 -0.61 -10.96
N VAL A 27 5.12 -1.87 -11.07
CA VAL A 27 5.81 -2.40 -12.26
C VAL A 27 4.88 -2.37 -13.48
N ALA A 28 3.62 -2.80 -13.35
CA ALA A 28 2.66 -2.72 -14.44
C ALA A 28 2.47 -1.26 -14.91
N ASN A 29 2.35 -0.32 -13.96
CA ASN A 29 2.23 1.09 -14.28
C ASN A 29 3.44 1.64 -15.05
N ARG A 30 4.65 1.20 -14.70
CA ARG A 30 5.89 1.59 -15.37
C ARG A 30 5.90 1.21 -16.87
N PHE A 31 5.34 0.06 -17.24
CA PHE A 31 5.43 -0.47 -18.61
C PHE A 31 4.19 -0.23 -19.48
N ARG A 32 3.05 0.10 -18.87
CA ARG A 32 1.76 0.21 -19.57
C ARG A 32 1.02 1.52 -19.32
N GLY A 33 1.65 2.48 -18.63
CA GLY A 33 1.01 3.72 -18.21
C GLY A 33 0.15 3.52 -16.96
N GLU A 34 -0.67 4.50 -16.61
CA GLU A 34 -1.42 4.52 -15.34
C GLU A 34 -2.61 3.54 -15.36
N LEU A 35 -2.33 2.24 -15.16
CA LEU A 35 -3.33 1.17 -15.11
C LEU A 35 -3.96 1.01 -13.71
N TYR A 36 -3.19 1.31 -12.66
CA TYR A 36 -3.57 1.08 -11.28
C TYR A 36 -3.29 2.30 -10.41
N ARG A 37 -4.16 2.51 -9.43
CA ARG A 37 -3.94 3.43 -8.30
C ARG A 37 -4.09 2.66 -7.01
N TRP A 38 -3.38 3.08 -5.98
CA TRP A 38 -3.53 2.52 -4.65
C TRP A 38 -3.63 3.61 -3.62
N HIS A 39 -4.44 3.33 -2.60
CA HIS A 39 -4.68 4.20 -1.45
C HIS A 39 -4.30 3.42 -0.21
N VAL A 40 -3.59 4.09 0.69
CA VAL A 40 -3.26 3.54 2.00
C VAL A 40 -4.25 4.13 2.98
N LEU A 41 -4.83 3.28 3.82
CA LEU A 41 -5.81 3.70 4.81
C LEU A 41 -5.34 3.26 6.19
N SER A 42 -5.67 4.06 7.18
CA SER A 42 -5.60 3.69 8.60
C SER A 42 -6.98 3.86 9.22
N SER A 43 -7.21 3.19 10.35
CA SER A 43 -8.48 3.27 11.06
C SER A 43 -8.78 4.66 11.63
N ASP A 44 -7.74 5.45 11.87
CA ASP A 44 -7.80 6.74 12.57
C ASP A 44 -7.19 7.91 11.78
N GLY A 45 -6.72 7.67 10.55
CA GLY A 45 -6.01 8.66 9.74
C GLY A 45 -4.54 8.89 10.15
N GLY A 46 -4.04 8.14 11.14
CA GLY A 46 -2.65 8.21 11.61
C GLY A 46 -1.70 7.25 10.91
N ALA A 47 -0.43 7.33 11.30
CA ALA A 47 0.59 6.37 10.88
C ALA A 47 0.35 5.01 11.55
N VAL A 48 0.48 3.92 10.78
CA VAL A 48 0.28 2.57 11.31
C VAL A 48 1.63 1.89 11.52
N PRO A 49 1.93 1.38 12.73
CA PRO A 49 3.17 0.65 12.98
C PRO A 49 3.11 -0.74 12.35
N ALA A 50 4.12 -1.05 11.55
CA ALA A 50 4.35 -2.37 10.98
C ALA A 50 5.01 -3.31 11.99
N SER A 51 5.03 -4.61 11.67
CA SER A 51 5.63 -5.66 12.52
C SER A 51 7.14 -5.50 12.78
N ASN A 52 7.83 -4.69 11.98
CA ASN A 52 9.27 -4.42 12.11
C ASN A 52 9.59 -3.08 12.79
N GLY A 53 8.60 -2.42 13.39
CA GLY A 53 8.78 -1.16 14.11
C GLY A 53 8.84 0.10 13.25
N MET A 54 8.85 -0.03 11.91
CA MET A 54 8.63 1.12 11.01
C MET A 54 7.15 1.51 11.00
N SER A 55 6.85 2.75 10.64
CA SER A 55 5.47 3.23 10.48
C SER A 55 5.23 3.71 9.06
N VAL A 56 4.02 3.49 8.55
CA VAL A 56 3.57 3.98 7.24
C VAL A 56 2.44 4.98 7.46
N ASN A 57 2.56 6.14 6.84
CA ASN A 57 1.48 7.12 6.77
C ASN A 57 0.46 6.64 5.75
N ALA A 58 -0.80 6.62 6.16
CA ALA A 58 -1.94 6.45 5.27
C ALA A 58 -2.14 7.69 4.39
#